data_AF-A0A392SWN8-F1
#
_entry.id   AF-A0A392SWN8-F1
#
_cell.length_a   1.000
_cell.length_b   1.000
_cell.length_c   1.000
_cell.angle_alpha   90.00
_cell.angle_beta   90.00
_cell.angle_gamma   90.00
#
_symmetry.space_group_name_H-M   'P 1'
#
loop_
_entity.id
_entity.type
_entity.pdbx_description
1 polymer ?
#
loop_
_entity_poly.entity_id
_entity_poly.type
_entity_poly.pdbx_seq_one_letter_code
_entity_poly.pdbx_strand_id
1 'polypeptide(L)' 'MYWEDFKAMQLAGEQLKPYNETLVGFAGEQVEIMGHVTLLTTFGVKENAKTIK' A
#
# COMPACT_ATOMS: atom_id res chain seq x y z
N MET A 1 3.71 0.55 -3.10
CA MET A 1 3.98 -0.90 -3.16
C MET A 1 3.82 -1.35 -4.60
N TYR A 2 4.62 -2.31 -5.07
CA TYR A 2 4.45 -2.84 -6.42
C TYR A 2 3.18 -3.70 -6.52
N TRP A 3 2.63 -3.81 -7.72
CA TRP A 3 1.39 -4.57 -7.94
C TRP A 3 1.54 -6.07 -7.60
N GLU A 4 2.70 -6.65 -7.89
CA GLU A 4 2.97 -8.06 -7.58
C GLU A 4 2.98 -8.33 -6.07
N ASP A 5 3.53 -7.40 -5.28
CA ASP A 5 3.52 -7.51 -3.81
C ASP A 5 2.08 -7.47 -3.28
N PHE A 6 1.24 -6.56 -3.81
CA PHE A 6 -0.19 -6.50 -3.45
C PHE A 6 -0.90 -7.84 -3.67
N LYS A 7 -0.68 -8.46 -4.84
CA LYS A 7 -1.25 -9.78 -5.17
C LYS A 7 -0.74 -10.86 -4.23
N ALA A 8 0.56 -10.86 -3.90
CA ALA A 8 1.17 -11.84 -3.01
C ALA A 8 0.63 -11.75 -1.57
N MET A 9 0.22 -10.56 -1.12
CA MET A 9 -0.40 -10.36 0.20
C MET A 9 -1.82 -10.92 0.31
N GLN A 10 -2.42 -11.40 -0.78
CA GLN A 10 -3.79 -11.94 -0.83
C GLN A 10 -4.84 -10.97 -0.27
N LEU A 11 -4.60 -9.67 -0.42
CA LEU A 11 -5.55 -8.64 -0.04
C LEU A 11 -6.75 -8.67 -0.98
N ALA A 12 -7.96 -8.49 -0.43
CA ALA A 12 -9.15 -8.42 -1.26
C ALA A 12 -9.08 -7.18 -2.16
N GLY A 13 -9.32 -7.35 -3.46
CA GLY A 13 -9.33 -6.25 -4.42
C GLY A 13 -10.33 -5.14 -4.07
N GLU A 14 -11.38 -5.47 -3.31
CA GLU A 14 -12.36 -4.53 -2.76
C GLU A 14 -11.76 -3.50 -1.77
N GLN A 15 -10.59 -3.81 -1.18
CA GLN A 15 -9.87 -2.87 -0.32
C GLN A 15 -9.07 -1.84 -1.12
N LEU A 16 -8.84 -2.09 -2.41
CA LEU A 16 -8.14 -1.17 -3.30
C LEU A 16 -9.10 -0.05 -3.69
N LYS A 17 -8.80 1.16 -3.21
CA LYS A 17 -9.57 2.36 -3.53
C LYS A 17 -9.01 3.03 -4.78
N PRO A 18 -9.86 3.60 -5.64
CA PRO A 18 -9.40 4.38 -6.79
C PRO A 18 -8.50 5.53 -6.34
N TYR A 19 -7.43 5.76 -7.09
CA TYR A 19 -6.58 6.93 -6.93
C TYR A 19 -6.48 7.62 -8.30
N ASN A 20 -7.05 8.80 -8.42
CA ASN A 20 -7.25 9.47 -9.71
C ASN A 20 -6.17 10.50 -10.04
N GLU A 21 -5.17 10.64 -9.19
CA GLU A 21 -4.04 11.55 -9.42
C GLU A 21 -2.84 10.77 -9.95
N THR A 22 -1.82 11.48 -10.44
CA THR A 22 -0.60 10.87 -10.98
C THR A 22 0.50 10.88 -9.91
N LEU A 23 1.17 9.74 -9.71
CA LEU A 23 2.37 9.68 -8.87
C LEU A 23 3.55 10.12 -9.71
N VAL A 24 4.18 11.21 -9.27
CA VAL A 24 5.36 11.77 -9.91
C VAL A 24 6.59 11.43 -9.06
N GLY A 25 7.52 10.68 -9.65
CA GLY A 25 8.79 10.34 -9.04
C GLY A 25 9.72 11.55 -8.94
N PHE A 26 10.80 11.40 -8.16
CA PHE A 26 11.75 12.49 -7.89
C PHE A 26 12.45 13.05 -9.14
N ALA A 27 12.54 12.26 -10.22
CA ALA A 27 13.09 12.67 -11.51
C ALA A 27 12.01 13.10 -12.53
N GLY A 28 10.75 13.27 -12.11
CA GLY A 28 9.63 13.65 -12.99
C GLY A 28 8.95 12.48 -13.71
N GLU A 29 9.35 11.25 -13.41
CA GLU A 29 8.74 10.04 -13.95
C GLU A 29 7.28 9.91 -13.49
N GLN A 30 6.38 9.55 -14.40
CA GLN A 30 4.98 9.26 -14.07
C GLN A 30 4.77 7.76 -14.10
N VAL A 31 4.11 7.23 -13.07
CA VAL A 31 3.77 5.81 -12.99
C VAL A 31 2.26 5.62 -12.93
N GLU A 32 1.79 4.57 -13.58
CA GLU A 32 0.40 4.15 -13.47
C GLU A 32 0.10 3.65 -12.05
N ILE A 33 -1.05 4.06 -11.51
CA ILE A 33 -1.47 3.72 -10.17
C ILE A 33 -2.71 2.84 -10.26
N MET A 34 -2.62 1.64 -9.71
CA MET A 34 -3.76 0.72 -9.62
C MET A 34 -4.80 1.17 -8.58
N GLY A 35 -4.35 1.91 -7.56
CA GLY A 35 -5.17 2.46 -6.49
C GLY A 35 -4.35 2.63 -5.22
N HIS A 36 -5.05 2.80 -4.10
CA HIS A 36 -4.42 2.84 -2.79
C HIS A 36 -5.17 1.95 -1.79
N VAL A 37 -4.45 1.40 -0.82
CA VAL A 37 -5.00 0.59 0.27
C VAL A 37 -4.41 1.08 1.59
N THR A 38 -5.18 1.02 2.67
CA THR A 38 -4.68 1.30 4.02
C THR A 38 -4.37 -0.02 4.73
N LEU A 39 -3.13 -0.16 5.19
CA LEU A 39 -2.66 -1.37 5.86
C LEU A 39 -2.44 -1.08 7.34
N LEU A 40 -3.10 -1.84 8.21
CA LEU A 40 -2.73 -1.86 9.61
C LEU A 40 -1.42 -2.63 9.77
N THR A 41 -0.39 -1.95 10.25
CA THR A 41 0.93 -2.55 10.42
C THR A 41 1.27 -2.66 11.89
N THR A 42 1.60 -3.86 12.35
CA THR A 42 2.02 -4.12 13.73
C THR A 42 3.53 -4.31 13.78
N PHE A 43 4.19 -3.52 14.60
CA PHE A 43 5.64 -3.56 14.80
C PHE A 43 5.99 -3.96 16.22
N GLY A 44 7.15 -4.59 16.42
CA GLY A 44 7.61 -5.07 17.72
C GLY A 44 7.21 -6.51 18.01
N VAL A 45 7.51 -6.98 19.22
CA VAL A 45 7.27 -8.37 19.65
C VAL A 45 6.62 -8.39 21.03
N LYS A 46 5.66 -9.32 21.20
CA LYS A 46 4.91 -9.55 22.45
C LYS A 46 4.33 -8.24 23.02
N GLU A 47 4.66 -7.93 24.27
CA GLU A 47 4.12 -6.81 25.05
C GLU A 47 4.50 -5.44 24.47
N ASN A 48 5.57 -5.38 23.66
CA ASN A 48 6.01 -4.15 22.99
C ASN A 48 5.41 -3.99 21.59
N ALA A 49 4.54 -4.90 21.15
CA ALA A 49 3.90 -4.81 19.85
C ALA A 49 2.96 -3.59 19.78
N LYS A 50 3.03 -2.82 18.70
CA LYS A 50 2.17 -1.66 18.45
C LYS A 50 1.64 -1.69 17.02
N THR A 51 0.33 -1.51 16.89
CA THR A 51 -0.34 -1.41 15.59
C THR A 51 -0.57 0.04 15.24
N ILE A 52 -0.21 0.41 14.01
CA ILE A 52 -0.50 1.72 13.43
C ILE A 52 -1.28 1.56 12.13
N LYS A 53 -1.99 2.61 11.74
CA LYS A 53 -2.75 2.71 10.50
C LYS A 53 -2.00 3.54 9.48
#